data_AF-A0A7W5AM42-F1
#
_entry.id   AF-A0A7W5AM42-F1
#
_cell.length_a   1.000
_cell.length_b   1.000
_cell.length_c   1.000
_cell.angle_alpha   90.00
_cell.angle_beta   90.00
_cell.angle_gamma   90.00
#
_symmetry.space_group_name_H-M   'P 1'
#
loop_
_entity.id
_entity.type
_entity.pdbx_description
1 polymer ?
#
loop_
_entity_poly.entity_id
_entity_poly.type
_entity_poly.pdbx_seq_one_letter_code
_entity_poly.pdbx_strand_id
1 'polypeptide(L)'
;MGRMALPLRAGAILFTTAVGAGLAAAPAQAAATGVVSLPAGTYEVRYTAAGKATNKVVVTRSGRTVTIDDRVRLKAGKGCKAVKGDATRVRCTFSGSSDYWTLLVNLGDRSDSLVNKTGLRMRAYGGSGNDSLQGGTLTDELFGGTGNDKVWGNGGRDHIEGNSGTDRLSGGTGHDQISGGTGDDTLWGGSGNDGLTGGSGTDALYGGSNDDDLDGGTSADLLRGDSGTDYANYWNRREAIVADLDGARGDDGAKGERDTIAGDVEGLVGGVGNDVLTGNGGPNTINGGSGADRITGGGGDDRLGGGGGRDVIDAGSGNDYVKPDFAETESGDDGPYVIDPIAADVVRGGSGVDTVDYSDRQRNSVTVDLDGATGDDGRSGEGDTVGADVENLLGTIYGDRLTGNASVNDLRGGAGNDVLLGLDGADRLWGEAGDDDLSGEDPSGVQASDQLDGGSQYSAGDLCRAFPTDVLSGCER
;
A
#
# COMPACT_ATOMS: atom_id res chain seq x y z
N MET A 1 -5.72 -62.99 -45.12
CA MET A 1 -6.21 -62.21 -46.27
C MET A 1 -5.56 -60.83 -46.12
N GLY A 2 -4.56 -60.42 -46.88
CA GLY A 2 -4.56 -60.14 -48.32
C GLY A 2 -4.43 -58.61 -48.48
N ARG A 3 -3.21 -58.03 -48.54
CA ARG A 3 -2.42 -57.72 -49.76
C ARG A 3 -3.15 -56.90 -50.83
N MET A 4 -2.78 -55.62 -50.97
CA MET A 4 -2.50 -54.86 -52.20
C MET A 4 -2.13 -53.42 -51.78
N ALA A 5 -1.00 -52.77 -52.10
CA ALA A 5 -0.14 -52.69 -53.29
C ALA A 5 -0.43 -51.46 -54.18
N LEU A 6 0.61 -50.61 -54.28
CA LEU A 6 0.95 -49.50 -55.21
C LEU A 6 0.43 -49.63 -56.68
N PRO A 7 0.42 -48.58 -57.55
CA PRO A 7 1.61 -47.72 -57.79
C PRO A 7 1.47 -46.27 -58.37
N LEU A 8 2.63 -45.59 -58.41
CA LEU A 8 3.15 -44.62 -59.41
C LEU A 8 2.20 -43.67 -60.19
N ARG A 9 2.61 -42.39 -60.28
CA ARG A 9 3.38 -41.88 -61.44
C ARG A 9 4.06 -40.53 -61.21
N ALA A 10 5.23 -40.36 -61.84
CA ALA A 10 5.93 -39.09 -61.97
C ALA A 10 5.58 -38.40 -63.31
N GLY A 11 5.78 -37.08 -63.38
CA GLY A 11 5.72 -36.31 -64.62
C GLY A 11 6.66 -35.10 -64.53
N ALA A 12 7.71 -35.09 -65.35
CA ALA A 12 8.68 -34.00 -65.43
C ALA A 12 8.90 -33.59 -66.89
N ILE A 13 8.76 -32.30 -67.17
CA ILE A 13 9.05 -31.58 -68.43
C ILE A 13 9.41 -30.16 -67.94
N LEU A 14 10.65 -29.66 -67.88
CA LEU A 14 11.78 -29.58 -68.82
C LEU A 14 11.49 -28.66 -70.02
N PHE A 15 12.28 -27.58 -70.18
CA PHE A 15 13.02 -27.18 -71.41
C PHE A 15 13.67 -25.78 -71.25
N THR A 16 15.02 -25.72 -71.31
CA THR A 16 15.90 -24.75 -72.08
C THR A 16 15.83 -23.22 -71.83
N THR A 17 16.84 -22.33 -71.99
CA THR A 17 18.27 -22.30 -72.47
C THR A 17 18.82 -20.86 -72.18
N ALA A 18 20.11 -20.47 -72.22
CA ALA A 18 21.42 -21.14 -72.42
C ALA A 18 22.60 -20.25 -71.93
N VAL A 19 23.76 -20.90 -71.69
CA VAL A 19 25.18 -20.48 -71.90
C VAL A 19 25.57 -18.99 -71.92
N GLY A 20 26.56 -18.64 -71.07
CA GLY A 20 27.48 -17.51 -71.26
C GLY A 20 28.61 -17.53 -70.21
N ALA A 21 29.88 -17.52 -70.64
CA ALA A 21 31.04 -17.60 -69.74
C ALA A 21 32.00 -16.40 -69.93
N GLY A 22 32.63 -15.93 -68.85
CA GLY A 22 33.87 -15.13 -68.94
C GLY A 22 34.04 -13.95 -67.96
N LEU A 23 35.06 -14.07 -67.11
CA LEU A 23 35.94 -13.04 -66.52
C LEU A 23 35.46 -11.57 -66.31
N ALA A 24 35.54 -11.08 -65.06
CA ALA A 24 36.44 -9.97 -64.63
C ALA A 24 36.31 -9.65 -63.12
N ALA A 25 37.32 -9.01 -62.52
CA ALA A 25 37.34 -8.53 -61.12
C ALA A 25 36.52 -7.22 -60.96
N ALA A 26 36.27 -6.61 -59.78
CA ALA A 26 36.83 -6.66 -58.42
C ALA A 26 35.79 -6.03 -57.43
N PRO A 27 36.13 -5.57 -56.20
CA PRO A 27 37.16 -5.99 -55.24
C PRO A 27 36.52 -6.46 -53.90
N ALA A 28 37.35 -6.73 -52.88
CA ALA A 28 36.86 -6.93 -51.52
C ALA A 28 36.25 -5.65 -50.92
N GLN A 29 35.17 -5.77 -50.16
CA GLN A 29 34.69 -4.71 -49.28
C GLN A 29 34.61 -5.21 -47.83
N ALA A 30 35.08 -4.36 -46.91
CA ALA A 30 35.46 -4.73 -45.56
C ALA A 30 34.26 -5.03 -44.63
N ALA A 31 34.57 -5.60 -43.47
CA ALA A 31 33.61 -5.93 -42.43
C ALA A 31 32.72 -4.73 -42.05
N ALA A 32 31.42 -4.85 -42.30
CA ALA A 32 30.43 -3.93 -41.76
C ALA A 32 30.12 -4.31 -40.31
N THR A 33 30.47 -3.44 -39.37
CA THR A 33 29.98 -3.47 -37.98
C THR A 33 28.49 -3.13 -37.95
N GLY A 34 27.65 -4.12 -38.27
CA GLY A 34 26.20 -3.98 -38.23
C GLY A 34 25.70 -3.86 -36.79
N VAL A 35 25.43 -2.63 -36.34
CA VAL A 35 24.59 -2.41 -35.16
C VAL A 35 23.16 -2.73 -35.58
N VAL A 36 22.68 -3.92 -35.21
CA VAL A 36 21.26 -4.26 -35.35
C VAL A 36 20.50 -3.40 -34.34
N SER A 37 19.65 -2.50 -34.82
CA SER A 37 18.66 -1.85 -33.98
C SER A 37 17.58 -2.87 -33.66
N LEU A 38 17.57 -3.38 -32.44
CA LEU A 38 16.50 -4.24 -31.95
C LEU A 38 15.28 -3.35 -31.55
N PRO A 39 14.02 -3.80 -31.74
CA PRO A 39 12.82 -3.01 -31.47
C PRO A 39 12.58 -2.78 -29.97
N ALA A 40 11.68 -1.87 -29.57
CA ALA A 40 11.34 -1.71 -28.15
C ALA A 40 10.77 -3.02 -27.58
N GLY A 41 11.28 -3.46 -26.43
CA GLY A 41 10.91 -4.70 -25.75
C GLY A 41 11.86 -5.00 -24.59
N THR A 42 11.43 -5.83 -23.65
CA THR A 42 12.26 -6.24 -22.50
C THR A 42 13.33 -7.23 -22.96
N TYR A 43 14.59 -6.98 -22.58
CA TYR A 43 15.71 -7.83 -22.98
C TYR A 43 16.33 -8.53 -21.79
N GLU A 44 16.56 -9.84 -21.91
CA GLU A 44 17.03 -10.66 -20.79
C GLU A 44 18.46 -11.17 -20.98
N VAL A 45 19.26 -11.06 -19.91
CA VAL A 45 20.44 -11.91 -19.72
C VAL A 45 20.03 -13.11 -18.88
N ARG A 46 19.93 -14.30 -19.49
CA ARG A 46 19.58 -15.53 -18.75
C ARG A 46 20.84 -16.27 -18.27
N TYR A 47 20.96 -16.45 -16.96
CA TYR A 47 21.87 -17.40 -16.32
C TYR A 47 21.09 -18.54 -15.67
N THR A 48 21.65 -19.74 -15.78
CA THR A 48 21.20 -20.93 -15.06
C THR A 48 22.45 -21.66 -14.60
N ALA A 49 22.56 -21.82 -13.30
CA ALA A 49 23.65 -22.50 -12.63
C ALA A 49 23.72 -24.00 -12.94
N ALA A 50 24.81 -24.63 -12.50
CA ALA A 50 25.00 -26.07 -12.62
C ALA A 50 24.57 -26.77 -11.32
N GLY A 51 23.32 -27.25 -11.28
CA GLY A 51 22.70 -27.89 -10.10
C GLY A 51 23.33 -29.22 -9.64
N LYS A 52 24.58 -29.15 -9.17
CA LYS A 52 25.38 -30.11 -8.37
C LYS A 52 26.57 -29.45 -7.63
N ALA A 53 26.73 -28.13 -7.70
CA ALA A 53 27.89 -27.42 -7.15
C ALA A 53 27.51 -26.02 -6.69
N THR A 54 28.15 -25.54 -5.61
CA THR A 54 27.97 -24.19 -5.08
C THR A 54 28.60 -23.14 -6.00
N ASN A 55 27.77 -22.25 -6.54
CA ASN A 55 28.14 -21.19 -7.46
C ASN A 55 28.39 -19.89 -6.69
N LYS A 56 29.27 -19.04 -7.22
CA LYS A 56 29.50 -17.70 -6.65
C LYS A 56 29.60 -16.69 -7.77
N VAL A 57 28.42 -16.20 -8.14
CA VAL A 57 28.14 -15.37 -9.30
C VAL A 57 28.31 -13.90 -8.94
N VAL A 58 29.16 -13.19 -9.68
CA VAL A 58 29.28 -11.73 -9.63
C VAL A 58 29.04 -11.21 -11.04
N VAL A 59 28.02 -10.37 -11.20
CA VAL A 59 27.67 -9.79 -12.50
C VAL A 59 28.13 -8.34 -12.54
N THR A 60 28.91 -7.97 -13.56
CA THR A 60 29.54 -6.64 -13.68
C THR A 60 29.24 -6.04 -15.06
N ARG A 61 29.17 -4.71 -15.14
CA ARG A 61 28.94 -4.00 -16.41
C ARG A 61 30.11 -3.07 -16.77
N SER A 62 30.45 -3.02 -18.05
CA SER A 62 31.38 -2.07 -18.66
C SER A 62 30.81 -1.61 -20.00
N GLY A 63 30.24 -0.39 -20.02
CA GLY A 63 29.54 0.16 -21.18
C GLY A 63 28.34 -0.70 -21.61
N ARG A 64 28.39 -1.25 -22.83
CA ARG A 64 27.37 -2.16 -23.41
C ARG A 64 27.67 -3.65 -23.18
N THR A 65 28.62 -3.97 -22.31
CA THR A 65 29.04 -5.34 -22.03
C THR A 65 28.78 -5.69 -20.58
N VAL A 66 28.09 -6.80 -20.34
CA VAL A 66 28.02 -7.45 -19.03
C VAL A 66 28.94 -8.66 -19.00
N THR A 67 29.62 -8.85 -17.89
CA THR A 67 30.41 -10.04 -17.59
C THR A 67 29.83 -10.72 -16.36
N ILE A 68 29.45 -11.98 -16.52
CA ILE A 68 29.10 -12.90 -15.44
C ILE A 68 30.40 -13.63 -15.10
N ASP A 69 30.83 -13.53 -13.84
CA ASP A 69 31.97 -14.25 -13.25
C ASP A 69 31.42 -15.23 -12.23
N ASP A 70 31.72 -16.51 -12.37
CA ASP A 70 31.30 -17.56 -11.44
C ASP A 70 32.48 -18.48 -11.17
N ARG A 71 32.71 -18.80 -9.89
CA ARG A 71 33.81 -19.67 -9.47
C ARG A 71 33.64 -21.12 -9.95
N VAL A 72 32.42 -21.51 -10.34
CA VAL A 72 32.11 -22.80 -10.94
C VAL A 72 31.82 -22.64 -12.45
N ARG A 73 31.89 -23.73 -13.21
CA ARG A 73 31.83 -23.71 -14.68
C ARG A 73 30.51 -23.13 -15.21
N LEU A 74 30.62 -21.95 -15.83
CA LEU A 74 29.54 -21.35 -16.59
C LEU A 74 29.20 -22.11 -17.88
N LYS A 75 27.90 -22.13 -18.24
CA LYS A 75 27.42 -22.42 -19.59
C LYS A 75 27.02 -21.11 -20.27
N ALA A 76 27.52 -20.86 -21.48
CA ALA A 76 27.13 -19.67 -22.24
C ALA A 76 25.71 -19.83 -22.83
N GLY A 77 24.84 -18.86 -22.56
CA GLY A 77 23.49 -18.76 -23.13
C GLY A 77 23.44 -18.04 -24.48
N LYS A 78 22.22 -17.89 -25.04
CA LYS A 78 21.99 -17.06 -26.24
C LYS A 78 22.40 -15.61 -25.96
N GLY A 79 23.06 -14.95 -26.92
CA GLY A 79 23.54 -13.56 -26.77
C GLY A 79 24.86 -13.40 -26.00
N CYS A 80 25.36 -14.45 -25.35
CA CYS A 80 26.58 -14.41 -24.56
C CYS A 80 27.64 -15.41 -25.06
N LYS A 81 28.92 -15.17 -24.74
CA LYS A 81 30.05 -16.03 -25.13
C LYS A 81 31.00 -16.21 -23.96
N ALA A 82 31.52 -17.42 -23.77
CA ALA A 82 32.60 -17.66 -22.81
C ALA A 82 33.83 -16.79 -23.13
N VAL A 83 34.51 -16.28 -22.10
CA VAL A 83 35.72 -15.50 -22.26
C VAL A 83 36.87 -16.42 -22.70
N LYS A 84 37.61 -16.02 -23.74
CA LYS A 84 38.69 -16.85 -24.29
C LYS A 84 39.78 -17.07 -23.24
N GLY A 85 39.96 -18.33 -22.83
CA GLY A 85 40.94 -18.73 -21.81
C GLY A 85 40.41 -18.75 -20.37
N ASP A 86 39.15 -18.35 -20.16
CA ASP A 86 38.52 -18.24 -18.84
C ASP A 86 37.10 -18.82 -18.92
N ALA A 87 36.96 -20.11 -18.60
CA ALA A 87 35.69 -20.84 -18.65
C ALA A 87 34.75 -20.54 -17.47
N THR A 88 35.23 -19.75 -16.51
CA THR A 88 34.52 -19.21 -15.35
C THR A 88 33.93 -17.83 -15.63
N ARG A 89 34.12 -17.28 -16.84
CA ARG A 89 33.52 -16.01 -17.27
C ARG A 89 32.74 -16.09 -18.57
N VAL A 90 31.56 -15.47 -18.57
CA VAL A 90 30.70 -15.30 -19.75
C VAL A 90 30.47 -13.81 -20.00
N ARG A 91 30.68 -13.40 -21.25
CA ARG A 91 30.49 -12.03 -21.72
C ARG A 91 29.24 -11.92 -22.58
N CYS A 92 28.32 -11.06 -22.18
CA CYS A 92 27.13 -10.67 -22.94
C CYS A 92 27.35 -9.25 -23.49
N THR A 93 27.00 -9.00 -24.75
CA THR A 93 27.12 -7.67 -25.37
C THR A 93 25.80 -7.26 -25.99
N PHE A 94 25.34 -6.06 -25.65
CA PHE A 94 23.99 -5.58 -25.96
C PHE A 94 23.95 -4.59 -27.11
N SER A 95 22.80 -4.53 -27.76
CA SER A 95 22.42 -3.52 -28.75
C SER A 95 21.09 -2.90 -28.35
N GLY A 96 21.10 -1.59 -28.04
CA GLY A 96 19.96 -0.84 -27.49
C GLY A 96 20.41 0.13 -26.39
N SER A 97 19.45 0.82 -25.75
CA SER A 97 19.67 1.46 -24.45
C SER A 97 19.68 0.41 -23.34
N SER A 98 20.27 0.73 -22.18
CA SER A 98 20.30 -0.18 -21.02
C SER A 98 19.00 -0.29 -20.25
N ASP A 99 18.09 0.65 -20.47
CA ASP A 99 17.02 0.98 -19.52
C ASP A 99 15.80 0.02 -19.64
N TYR A 100 15.93 -0.98 -20.50
CA TYR A 100 14.95 -2.04 -20.80
C TYR A 100 15.53 -3.46 -20.60
N TRP A 101 16.62 -3.60 -19.83
CA TRP A 101 17.31 -4.89 -19.64
C TRP A 101 17.12 -5.44 -18.23
N THR A 102 16.73 -6.72 -18.14
CA THR A 102 16.66 -7.50 -16.90
C THR A 102 17.69 -8.63 -16.92
N LEU A 103 18.37 -8.85 -15.79
CA LEU A 103 19.23 -10.00 -15.54
C LEU A 103 18.39 -11.12 -14.91
N LEU A 104 18.10 -12.20 -15.62
CA LEU A 104 17.37 -13.36 -15.10
C LEU A 104 18.35 -14.44 -14.60
N VAL A 105 18.35 -14.74 -13.30
CA VAL A 105 19.31 -15.64 -12.64
C VAL A 105 18.56 -16.80 -11.97
N ASN A 106 19.08 -18.03 -12.10
CA ASN A 106 18.56 -19.22 -11.41
C ASN A 106 19.76 -20.00 -10.84
N LEU A 107 19.82 -20.19 -9.52
CA LEU A 107 20.98 -20.77 -8.79
C LEU A 107 20.82 -22.29 -8.53
N GLY A 108 19.61 -22.78 -8.26
CA GLY A 108 19.26 -24.20 -8.40
C GLY A 108 19.13 -24.97 -7.09
N ASP A 109 20.00 -25.97 -6.85
CA ASP A 109 19.86 -26.97 -5.77
C ASP A 109 20.97 -26.89 -4.69
N ARG A 110 21.65 -25.75 -4.58
CA ARG A 110 22.76 -25.51 -3.65
C ARG A 110 22.73 -24.10 -3.10
N SER A 111 23.18 -23.98 -1.84
CA SER A 111 23.65 -22.74 -1.24
C SER A 111 24.70 -22.07 -2.13
N ASP A 112 24.28 -20.99 -2.78
CA ASP A 112 25.00 -20.20 -3.77
C ASP A 112 25.11 -18.73 -3.32
N SER A 113 25.75 -17.89 -4.14
CA SER A 113 25.86 -16.46 -3.87
C SER A 113 25.84 -15.68 -5.19
N LEU A 114 25.02 -14.63 -5.24
CA LEU A 114 24.82 -13.75 -6.38
C LEU A 114 25.01 -12.29 -5.98
N VAL A 115 25.77 -11.52 -6.77
CA VAL A 115 25.92 -10.07 -6.56
C VAL A 115 25.77 -9.31 -7.88
N ASN A 116 24.77 -8.42 -7.95
CA ASN A 116 24.52 -7.51 -9.06
C ASN A 116 25.36 -6.23 -8.93
N LYS A 117 26.38 -6.06 -9.79
CA LYS A 117 27.18 -4.83 -9.92
C LYS A 117 27.02 -4.22 -11.30
N THR A 118 25.83 -4.33 -11.88
CA THR A 118 25.58 -3.92 -13.27
C THR A 118 24.84 -2.60 -13.41
N GLY A 119 24.09 -2.16 -12.41
CA GLY A 119 23.11 -1.07 -12.57
C GLY A 119 22.07 -1.43 -13.63
N LEU A 120 21.60 -2.67 -13.63
CA LEU A 120 20.47 -3.20 -14.40
C LEU A 120 19.53 -3.89 -13.41
N ARG A 121 18.23 -3.90 -13.73
CA ARG A 121 17.23 -4.72 -13.04
C ARG A 121 17.64 -6.19 -13.06
N MET A 122 17.33 -6.91 -12.00
CA MET A 122 17.55 -8.33 -11.82
C MET A 122 16.24 -9.02 -11.45
N ARG A 123 16.08 -10.26 -11.92
CA ARG A 123 15.12 -11.23 -11.41
C ARG A 123 15.89 -12.48 -11.04
N ALA A 124 16.02 -12.78 -9.76
CA ALA A 124 16.90 -13.84 -9.26
C ALA A 124 16.15 -14.87 -8.43
N TYR A 125 16.32 -16.14 -8.76
CA TYR A 125 15.85 -17.27 -7.97
C TYR A 125 17.06 -18.00 -7.38
N GLY A 126 17.10 -18.11 -6.06
CA GLY A 126 18.00 -19.01 -5.34
C GLY A 126 17.63 -20.46 -5.66
N GLY A 127 16.60 -20.96 -4.99
CA GLY A 127 15.96 -22.24 -5.28
C GLY A 127 15.96 -23.16 -4.05
N SER A 128 17.06 -23.88 -3.84
CA SER A 128 17.20 -24.77 -2.68
C SER A 128 18.60 -24.76 -2.06
N GLY A 129 18.62 -24.65 -0.74
CA GLY A 129 19.80 -24.48 0.10
C GLY A 129 20.08 -23.01 0.34
N ASN A 130 20.65 -22.71 1.52
CA ASN A 130 20.90 -21.37 2.05
C ASN A 130 21.64 -20.44 1.07
N ASP A 131 20.91 -19.59 0.38
CA ASP A 131 21.37 -18.70 -0.69
C ASP A 131 21.73 -17.30 -0.19
N SER A 132 22.50 -16.57 -0.99
CA SER A 132 22.86 -15.17 -0.72
C SER A 132 22.72 -14.32 -1.97
N LEU A 133 21.63 -13.55 -2.04
CA LEU A 133 21.27 -12.71 -3.17
C LEU A 133 21.52 -11.23 -2.83
N GLN A 134 22.24 -10.52 -3.70
CA GLN A 134 22.42 -9.07 -3.60
C GLN A 134 22.04 -8.40 -4.92
N GLY A 135 20.99 -7.57 -4.85
CA GLY A 135 20.47 -6.69 -5.89
C GLY A 135 21.38 -5.52 -6.24
N GLY A 136 20.79 -4.57 -6.97
CA GLY A 136 21.49 -3.46 -7.62
C GLY A 136 21.22 -2.09 -6.99
N THR A 137 20.77 -1.15 -7.83
CA THR A 137 20.38 0.23 -7.47
C THR A 137 19.14 0.65 -8.28
N LEU A 138 18.33 -0.34 -8.66
CA LEU A 138 17.15 -0.27 -9.50
C LEU A 138 16.24 -1.41 -9.03
N THR A 139 14.92 -1.21 -9.12
CA THR A 139 13.89 -2.25 -8.90
C THR A 139 14.31 -3.61 -9.41
N ASP A 140 14.56 -4.53 -8.47
CA ASP A 140 14.90 -5.94 -8.64
C ASP A 140 13.77 -6.84 -8.09
N GLU A 141 13.70 -8.09 -8.57
CA GLU A 141 12.80 -9.15 -8.08
C GLU A 141 13.65 -10.31 -7.53
N LEU A 142 13.65 -10.54 -6.22
CA LEU A 142 14.58 -11.46 -5.55
C LEU A 142 13.83 -12.53 -4.76
N PHE A 143 14.03 -13.80 -5.13
CA PHE A 143 13.36 -14.96 -4.54
C PHE A 143 14.42 -15.89 -3.94
N GLY A 144 14.42 -16.06 -2.61
CA GLY A 144 15.28 -17.02 -1.89
C GLY A 144 14.95 -18.45 -2.31
N GLY A 145 13.88 -19.00 -1.73
CA GLY A 145 13.30 -20.28 -2.13
C GLY A 145 13.13 -21.22 -0.95
N THR A 146 14.06 -22.16 -0.76
CA THR A 146 13.99 -23.15 0.31
C THR A 146 15.33 -23.30 1.00
N GLY A 147 15.41 -23.02 2.30
CA GLY A 147 16.66 -22.92 3.04
C GLY A 147 16.76 -21.56 3.72
N ASN A 148 17.75 -21.39 4.59
CA ASN A 148 17.85 -20.16 5.40
C ASN A 148 18.68 -19.12 4.64
N ASP A 149 17.99 -18.25 3.92
CA ASP A 149 18.52 -17.41 2.86
C ASP A 149 18.89 -16.00 3.35
N LYS A 150 19.63 -15.26 2.52
CA LYS A 150 19.95 -13.85 2.76
C LYS A 150 19.77 -13.03 1.50
N VAL A 151 18.83 -12.10 1.51
CA VAL A 151 18.43 -11.32 0.35
C VAL A 151 18.54 -9.83 0.66
N TRP A 152 19.24 -9.10 -0.19
CA TRP A 152 19.39 -7.64 -0.08
C TRP A 152 19.07 -6.97 -1.42
N GLY A 153 18.01 -6.17 -1.49
CA GLY A 153 17.67 -5.33 -2.65
C GLY A 153 18.73 -4.25 -2.90
N ASN A 154 19.16 -3.61 -1.82
CA ASN A 154 20.07 -2.46 -1.67
C ASN A 154 19.45 -1.12 -2.10
N GLY A 155 18.68 -1.06 -3.18
CA GLY A 155 17.92 0.15 -3.48
C GLY A 155 17.38 0.25 -4.90
N GLY A 156 16.41 1.14 -5.06
CA GLY A 156 15.32 0.97 -6.03
C GLY A 156 14.09 0.46 -5.28
N ARG A 157 12.93 0.44 -5.94
CA ARG A 157 11.71 -0.19 -5.38
C ARG A 157 11.77 -1.68 -5.67
N ASP A 158 12.13 -2.50 -4.70
CA ASP A 158 12.44 -3.92 -4.86
C ASP A 158 11.28 -4.83 -4.40
N HIS A 159 11.21 -6.04 -4.97
CA HIS A 159 10.29 -7.11 -4.55
C HIS A 159 11.11 -8.29 -4.05
N ILE A 160 10.93 -8.69 -2.79
CA ILE A 160 11.76 -9.67 -2.09
C ILE A 160 10.88 -10.74 -1.45
N GLU A 161 11.16 -12.01 -1.70
CA GLU A 161 10.51 -13.15 -1.05
C GLU A 161 11.56 -14.13 -0.49
N GLY A 162 11.52 -14.42 0.81
CA GLY A 162 12.31 -15.50 1.43
C GLY A 162 11.82 -16.88 0.99
N ASN A 163 10.49 -17.08 1.04
CA ASN A 163 9.72 -18.30 0.83
C ASN A 163 9.74 -19.28 2.01
N SER A 164 10.73 -20.17 2.16
CA SER A 164 10.71 -21.20 3.22
C SER A 164 12.06 -21.41 3.89
N GLY A 165 12.23 -20.88 5.10
CA GLY A 165 13.52 -20.87 5.76
C GLY A 165 13.56 -20.26 7.16
N THR A 166 14.59 -19.46 7.39
CA THR A 166 14.81 -18.63 8.59
C THR A 166 15.68 -17.50 8.06
N ASP A 167 15.03 -16.65 7.30
CA ASP A 167 15.62 -15.83 6.27
C ASP A 167 16.02 -14.46 6.82
N ARG A 168 16.86 -13.78 6.07
CA ARG A 168 17.27 -12.40 6.37
C ARG A 168 17.12 -11.56 5.13
N LEU A 169 16.07 -10.75 5.13
CA LEU A 169 15.60 -10.01 3.97
C LEU A 169 15.75 -8.52 4.24
N SER A 170 16.26 -7.77 3.27
CA SER A 170 16.38 -6.32 3.41
C SER A 170 16.17 -5.61 2.08
N GLY A 171 15.26 -4.62 2.07
CA GLY A 171 14.97 -3.75 0.93
C GLY A 171 16.16 -2.83 0.65
N GLY A 172 16.30 -1.79 1.45
CA GLY A 172 17.48 -0.92 1.50
C GLY A 172 17.12 0.55 1.40
N THR A 173 16.98 1.07 0.17
CA THR A 173 16.51 2.43 -0.09
C THR A 173 15.51 2.41 -1.25
N GLY A 174 14.23 2.57 -0.97
CA GLY A 174 13.21 2.14 -1.92
C GLY A 174 11.80 2.52 -1.54
N HIS A 175 10.90 1.63 -1.92
CA HIS A 175 9.49 1.57 -1.55
C HIS A 175 9.10 0.11 -1.74
N ASP A 176 9.71 -0.72 -0.91
CA ASP A 176 10.01 -2.12 -1.14
C ASP A 176 8.87 -3.01 -0.66
N GLN A 177 8.76 -4.21 -1.24
CA GLN A 177 7.82 -5.22 -0.81
C GLN A 177 8.60 -6.45 -0.41
N ILE A 178 8.49 -6.85 0.86
CA ILE A 178 9.32 -7.89 1.47
C ILE A 178 8.42 -8.91 2.15
N SER A 179 8.46 -10.16 1.72
CA SER A 179 7.76 -11.27 2.36
C SER A 179 8.75 -12.32 2.87
N GLY A 180 8.64 -12.70 4.16
CA GLY A 180 9.36 -13.82 4.76
C GLY A 180 8.88 -15.14 4.17
N GLY A 181 7.71 -15.58 4.61
CA GLY A 181 6.97 -16.72 4.09
C GLY A 181 6.68 -17.74 5.17
N THR A 182 7.58 -18.73 5.34
CA THR A 182 7.42 -19.80 6.33
C THR A 182 8.71 -20.09 7.09
N GLY A 183 8.64 -20.01 8.41
CA GLY A 183 9.76 -20.15 9.36
C GLY A 183 10.13 -18.80 9.99
N ASP A 184 11.03 -18.82 10.97
CA ASP A 184 11.32 -17.63 11.80
C ASP A 184 12.22 -16.63 11.05
N ASP A 185 11.64 -15.62 10.42
CA ASP A 185 12.31 -14.71 9.50
C ASP A 185 12.75 -13.38 10.14
N THR A 186 13.59 -12.62 9.45
CA THR A 186 13.95 -11.25 9.87
C THR A 186 14.00 -10.32 8.67
N LEU A 187 13.14 -9.30 8.69
CA LEU A 187 12.87 -8.37 7.59
C LEU A 187 13.29 -6.95 7.99
N TRP A 188 14.00 -6.25 7.09
CA TRP A 188 14.31 -4.83 7.23
C TRP A 188 13.86 -4.09 5.97
N GLY A 189 12.94 -3.12 6.07
CA GLY A 189 12.60 -2.22 4.95
C GLY A 189 13.82 -1.38 4.59
N GLY A 190 14.01 -0.31 5.35
CA GLY A 190 15.25 0.44 5.43
C GLY A 190 15.07 1.95 5.30
N SER A 191 14.59 2.43 4.16
CA SER A 191 14.43 3.88 3.91
C SER A 191 13.50 4.13 2.73
N GLY A 192 12.41 4.84 3.00
CA GLY A 192 11.26 4.98 2.11
C GLY A 192 10.14 4.03 2.55
N ASN A 193 8.89 4.39 2.26
CA ASN A 193 7.70 3.66 2.69
C ASN A 193 7.68 2.24 2.11
N ASP A 194 7.94 1.25 2.96
CA ASP A 194 8.11 -0.17 2.65
C ASP A 194 6.94 -1.01 3.20
N GLY A 195 6.63 -2.12 2.55
CA GLY A 195 5.62 -3.09 3.00
C GLY A 195 6.27 -4.43 3.36
N LEU A 196 6.13 -4.84 4.63
CA LEU A 196 6.76 -6.03 5.19
C LEU A 196 5.68 -7.05 5.62
N THR A 197 5.83 -8.29 5.20
CA THR A 197 4.99 -9.41 5.64
C THR A 197 5.85 -10.55 6.16
N GLY A 198 5.78 -10.90 7.45
CA GLY A 198 6.51 -12.05 8.00
C GLY A 198 5.95 -13.36 7.44
N GLY A 199 4.74 -13.72 7.86
CA GLY A 199 3.90 -14.74 7.23
C GLY A 199 3.52 -15.88 8.18
N SER A 200 4.45 -16.79 8.46
CA SER A 200 4.19 -17.92 9.37
C SER A 200 5.47 -18.42 10.05
N GLY A 201 5.68 -17.99 11.28
CA GLY A 201 6.92 -18.17 12.03
C GLY A 201 6.86 -17.34 13.30
N THR A 202 7.97 -17.23 14.02
CA THR A 202 8.17 -16.09 14.92
C THR A 202 9.07 -15.10 14.21
N ASP A 203 8.45 -14.10 13.59
CA ASP A 203 9.08 -13.16 12.67
C ASP A 203 9.48 -11.87 13.39
N ALA A 204 10.46 -11.16 12.81
CA ALA A 204 10.88 -9.85 13.31
C ALA A 204 11.01 -8.85 12.16
N LEU A 205 10.08 -7.90 12.14
CA LEU A 205 9.92 -6.87 11.13
C LEU A 205 10.45 -5.53 11.67
N TYR A 206 11.25 -4.85 10.86
CA TYR A 206 11.82 -3.54 11.12
C TYR A 206 11.54 -2.68 9.90
N GLY A 207 10.65 -1.69 9.99
CA GLY A 207 10.36 -0.74 8.91
C GLY A 207 11.63 0.05 8.56
N GLY A 208 11.92 1.07 9.36
CA GLY A 208 13.20 1.76 9.38
C GLY A 208 13.07 3.27 9.35
N SER A 209 12.75 3.84 8.19
CA SER A 209 12.66 5.29 8.00
C SER A 209 11.67 5.62 6.88
N ASN A 210 10.77 6.57 7.16
CA ASN A 210 9.50 6.80 6.43
C ASN A 210 8.41 5.82 6.90
N ASP A 211 7.21 5.97 6.33
CA ASP A 211 5.96 5.41 6.89
C ASP A 211 5.74 4.00 6.32
N ASP A 212 5.95 2.99 7.16
CA ASP A 212 6.04 1.58 6.79
C ASP A 212 4.79 0.77 7.22
N ASP A 213 4.49 -0.30 6.47
CA ASP A 213 3.32 -1.19 6.66
C ASP A 213 3.78 -2.59 7.09
N LEU A 214 3.40 -3.05 8.28
CA LEU A 214 3.95 -4.23 8.95
C LEU A 214 2.86 -5.28 9.25
N ASP A 215 2.80 -6.34 8.45
CA ASP A 215 1.97 -7.54 8.70
C ASP A 215 2.86 -8.66 9.26
N GLY A 216 2.82 -8.91 10.58
CA GLY A 216 3.62 -9.99 11.20
C GLY A 216 3.31 -11.36 10.59
N GLY A 217 2.02 -11.68 10.50
CA GLY A 217 1.51 -12.91 9.91
C GLY A 217 0.82 -13.77 10.96
N THR A 218 1.31 -14.99 11.14
CA THR A 218 0.72 -15.96 12.07
C THR A 218 1.75 -16.53 13.02
N SER A 219 1.33 -16.65 14.29
CA SER A 219 2.14 -16.93 15.49
C SER A 219 2.54 -15.63 16.19
N ALA A 220 3.75 -15.52 16.74
CA ALA A 220 4.11 -14.47 17.69
C ALA A 220 5.26 -13.65 17.13
N ASP A 221 4.95 -12.45 16.66
CA ASP A 221 5.87 -11.64 15.85
C ASP A 221 6.32 -10.35 16.58
N LEU A 222 7.43 -9.76 16.13
CA LEU A 222 7.90 -8.46 16.57
C LEU A 222 7.72 -7.44 15.43
N LEU A 223 6.89 -6.42 15.66
CA LEU A 223 6.65 -5.33 14.73
C LEU A 223 7.30 -4.06 15.30
N ARG A 224 8.09 -3.36 14.47
CA ARG A 224 8.86 -2.15 14.84
C ARG A 224 8.93 -1.20 13.65
N GLY A 225 8.41 0.00 13.81
CA GLY A 225 8.46 1.06 12.79
C GLY A 225 9.83 1.73 12.72
N ASP A 226 10.46 1.95 13.88
CA ASP A 226 11.67 2.74 14.10
C ASP A 226 11.53 4.26 13.83
N SER A 227 11.17 4.72 12.61
CA SER A 227 11.02 6.17 12.36
C SER A 227 10.17 6.59 11.15
N GLY A 228 8.87 6.71 11.35
CA GLY A 228 7.94 7.28 10.38
C GLY A 228 6.61 7.67 11.01
N THR A 229 5.54 7.25 10.36
CA THR A 229 4.24 6.99 10.97
C THR A 229 3.89 5.57 10.57
N ASP A 230 4.25 4.62 11.41
CA ASP A 230 4.33 3.21 11.02
C ASP A 230 3.08 2.43 11.45
N TYR A 231 2.68 1.42 10.68
CA TYR A 231 1.41 0.71 10.86
C TYR A 231 1.62 -0.77 11.19
N ALA A 232 1.01 -1.25 12.27
CA ALA A 232 0.79 -2.69 12.47
C ALA A 232 -0.52 -3.11 11.81
N ASN A 233 -0.44 -4.06 10.88
CA ASN A 233 -1.51 -4.35 9.92
C ASN A 233 -2.09 -5.76 10.09
N TYR A 234 -3.35 -5.80 10.53
CA TYR A 234 -4.14 -7.01 10.73
C TYR A 234 -5.27 -7.18 9.69
N TRP A 235 -5.26 -6.43 8.57
CA TRP A 235 -6.30 -6.46 7.52
C TRP A 235 -6.71 -7.88 7.08
N ASN A 236 -5.74 -8.79 6.95
CA ASN A 236 -5.98 -10.17 6.52
C ASN A 236 -6.64 -11.08 7.60
N ARG A 237 -6.86 -10.59 8.83
CA ARG A 237 -7.38 -11.40 9.95
C ARG A 237 -8.90 -11.53 9.85
N ARG A 238 -9.36 -12.75 10.14
CA ARG A 238 -10.78 -13.15 10.07
C ARG A 238 -11.39 -13.47 11.43
N GLU A 239 -10.59 -13.39 12.48
CA GLU A 239 -11.01 -13.46 13.87
C GLU A 239 -10.74 -12.11 14.52
N ALA A 240 -11.52 -11.78 15.55
CA ALA A 240 -11.32 -10.56 16.31
C ALA A 240 -9.90 -10.49 16.92
N ILE A 241 -9.24 -9.35 16.74
CA ILE A 241 -7.93 -9.05 17.32
C ILE A 241 -8.06 -8.12 18.54
N VAL A 242 -7.03 -8.15 19.39
CA VAL A 242 -6.80 -7.12 20.40
C VAL A 242 -5.38 -6.61 20.15
N ALA A 243 -5.21 -5.33 19.90
CA ALA A 243 -3.91 -4.72 19.65
C ALA A 243 -3.84 -3.35 20.31
N ASP A 244 -2.72 -3.04 20.93
CA ASP A 244 -2.46 -1.71 21.42
C ASP A 244 -1.02 -1.22 21.19
N LEU A 245 -0.83 0.11 21.23
CA LEU A 245 0.45 0.75 20.94
C LEU A 245 1.28 1.03 22.21
N ASP A 246 1.12 0.23 23.29
CA ASP A 246 1.79 0.45 24.57
C ASP A 246 3.24 -0.07 24.66
N GLY A 247 3.65 -0.95 23.73
CA GLY A 247 5.00 -1.52 23.68
C GLY A 247 5.24 -2.70 24.64
N ALA A 248 4.18 -3.37 25.12
CA ALA A 248 4.22 -4.61 25.88
C ALA A 248 4.75 -5.79 25.03
N ARG A 249 4.58 -7.02 25.49
CA ARG A 249 5.19 -8.20 24.86
C ARG A 249 4.27 -9.40 24.89
N GLY A 250 3.77 -9.76 23.72
CA GLY A 250 3.03 -11.00 23.51
C GLY A 250 1.56 -10.89 23.92
N ASP A 251 1.00 -9.70 23.77
CA ASP A 251 -0.36 -9.27 24.11
C ASP A 251 -1.23 -9.14 22.85
N ASP A 252 -0.60 -8.72 21.74
CA ASP A 252 -1.26 -8.25 20.52
C ASP A 252 -1.69 -9.37 19.56
N GLY A 253 -2.56 -8.99 18.61
CA GLY A 253 -3.02 -9.78 17.48
C GLY A 253 -4.27 -10.62 17.76
N ALA A 254 -4.52 -11.63 16.92
CA ALA A 254 -5.61 -12.56 17.13
C ALA A 254 -5.32 -13.47 18.34
N LYS A 255 -6.35 -14.16 18.83
CA LYS A 255 -6.30 -14.91 20.09
C LYS A 255 -5.25 -16.04 20.09
N GLY A 256 -4.07 -15.72 20.61
CA GLY A 256 -2.96 -16.65 20.77
C GLY A 256 -1.84 -16.49 19.74
N GLU A 257 -1.93 -15.49 18.85
CA GLU A 257 -0.81 -15.01 18.04
C GLU A 257 0.29 -14.51 18.99
N ARG A 258 0.00 -13.46 19.80
CA ARG A 258 0.92 -12.88 20.79
C ARG A 258 2.04 -12.10 20.12
N ASP A 259 1.64 -11.14 19.32
CA ASP A 259 2.58 -10.19 18.74
C ASP A 259 3.12 -9.24 19.81
N THR A 260 4.15 -8.51 19.41
CA THR A 260 4.78 -7.43 20.15
C THR A 260 4.83 -6.24 19.21
N ILE A 261 3.83 -5.38 19.28
CA ILE A 261 3.88 -4.08 18.61
C ILE A 261 4.77 -3.18 19.45
N ALA A 262 5.90 -2.73 18.89
CA ALA A 262 6.78 -1.82 19.61
C ALA A 262 6.12 -0.42 19.73
N GLY A 263 6.34 0.27 20.86
CA GLY A 263 5.88 1.65 21.08
C GLY A 263 6.62 2.73 20.25
N ASP A 264 7.12 2.34 19.07
CA ASP A 264 7.60 3.17 17.96
C ASP A 264 6.83 2.81 16.67
N VAL A 265 5.55 2.50 16.84
CA VAL A 265 4.51 2.30 15.82
C VAL A 265 3.35 3.22 16.22
N GLU A 266 2.82 3.97 15.26
CA GLU A 266 1.78 4.99 15.49
C GLU A 266 0.41 4.59 14.93
N GLY A 267 0.35 3.55 14.09
CA GLY A 267 -0.85 3.13 13.37
C GLY A 267 -1.28 1.69 13.65
N LEU A 268 -2.60 1.48 13.64
CA LEU A 268 -3.24 0.17 13.73
C LEU A 268 -4.26 0.01 12.59
N VAL A 269 -4.27 -1.14 11.95
CA VAL A 269 -5.29 -1.53 10.97
C VAL A 269 -5.89 -2.86 11.41
N GLY A 270 -7.17 -2.88 11.75
CA GLY A 270 -7.93 -4.09 12.09
C GLY A 270 -8.28 -4.93 10.85
N GLY A 271 -9.00 -6.03 11.07
CA GLY A 271 -9.36 -7.02 10.06
C GLY A 271 -10.84 -7.00 9.67
N VAL A 272 -11.42 -8.20 9.51
CA VAL A 272 -12.88 -8.39 9.38
C VAL A 272 -13.54 -8.88 10.68
N GLY A 273 -12.91 -8.52 11.81
CA GLY A 273 -13.20 -9.04 13.14
C GLY A 273 -14.26 -8.24 13.90
N ASN A 274 -14.15 -8.25 15.22
CA ASN A 274 -14.86 -7.33 16.12
C ASN A 274 -13.75 -6.84 17.04
N ASP A 275 -12.96 -5.92 16.52
CA ASP A 275 -11.59 -5.68 16.96
C ASP A 275 -11.55 -4.72 18.15
N VAL A 276 -10.50 -4.81 18.95
CA VAL A 276 -10.24 -3.88 20.05
C VAL A 276 -8.88 -3.24 19.82
N LEU A 277 -8.90 -1.99 19.37
CA LEU A 277 -7.72 -1.23 18.94
C LEU A 277 -7.52 -0.07 19.92
N THR A 278 -6.32 0.06 20.50
CA THR A 278 -6.00 1.16 21.42
C THR A 278 -4.69 1.83 21.02
N GLY A 279 -4.72 3.13 20.80
CA GLY A 279 -3.52 3.94 20.62
C GLY A 279 -2.77 4.18 21.94
N ASN A 280 -1.91 5.19 21.96
CA ASN A 280 -1.04 5.50 23.07
C ASN A 280 -1.17 6.96 23.56
N GLY A 281 -0.06 7.67 23.70
CA GLY A 281 0.01 9.05 24.20
C GLY A 281 0.66 10.03 23.23
N GLY A 282 0.80 9.61 21.97
CA GLY A 282 1.16 10.44 20.82
C GLY A 282 0.12 10.28 19.71
N PRO A 283 0.17 11.09 18.65
CA PRO A 283 -0.82 11.08 17.58
C PRO A 283 -0.84 9.73 16.85
N ASN A 284 -2.01 9.08 16.82
CA ASN A 284 -2.20 7.77 16.23
C ASN A 284 -3.08 7.79 14.98
N THR A 285 -2.94 6.76 14.13
CA THR A 285 -3.85 6.55 12.98
C THR A 285 -4.42 5.13 13.02
N ILE A 286 -5.69 4.99 13.40
CA ILE A 286 -6.34 3.70 13.62
C ILE A 286 -7.48 3.53 12.62
N ASN A 287 -7.60 2.36 12.00
CA ASN A 287 -8.75 1.93 11.22
C ASN A 287 -9.28 0.59 11.76
N GLY A 288 -10.56 0.50 12.12
CA GLY A 288 -11.18 -0.75 12.60
C GLY A 288 -11.25 -1.82 11.50
N GLY A 289 -11.59 -1.42 10.27
CA GLY A 289 -11.74 -2.32 9.13
C GLY A 289 -13.20 -2.66 8.90
N SER A 290 -13.56 -3.95 8.94
CA SER A 290 -14.97 -4.39 8.92
C SER A 290 -15.31 -5.14 10.20
N GLY A 291 -16.38 -4.77 10.90
CA GLY A 291 -16.68 -5.44 12.15
C GLY A 291 -17.80 -4.85 12.98
N ALA A 292 -17.50 -4.70 14.25
CA ALA A 292 -18.25 -3.86 15.17
C ALA A 292 -17.30 -3.63 16.34
N ASP A 293 -16.46 -2.62 16.13
CA ASP A 293 -15.13 -2.52 16.68
C ASP A 293 -15.11 -1.56 17.87
N ARG A 294 -14.07 -1.65 18.66
CA ARG A 294 -13.84 -0.77 19.80
C ARG A 294 -12.50 -0.09 19.63
N ILE A 295 -12.55 1.20 19.33
CA ILE A 295 -11.38 2.04 19.12
C ILE A 295 -11.21 2.97 20.31
N THR A 296 -9.98 3.16 20.75
CA THR A 296 -9.61 4.18 21.73
C THR A 296 -8.33 4.84 21.25
N GLY A 297 -8.37 6.14 20.90
CA GLY A 297 -7.18 6.85 20.42
C GLY A 297 -6.15 7.00 21.53
N GLY A 298 -6.57 7.61 22.63
CA GLY A 298 -5.82 7.68 23.88
C GLY A 298 -5.46 9.13 24.19
N GLY A 299 -4.37 9.62 23.61
CA GLY A 299 -4.07 11.04 23.62
C GLY A 299 -2.94 11.42 22.67
N GLY A 300 -3.02 12.63 22.13
CA GLY A 300 -2.38 12.97 20.86
C GLY A 300 -3.45 13.55 19.94
N ASP A 301 -3.09 14.13 18.79
CA ASP A 301 -4.10 14.56 17.80
C ASP A 301 -4.35 13.38 16.84
N ASP A 302 -5.39 12.59 17.10
CA ASP A 302 -5.59 11.27 16.50
C ASP A 302 -6.41 11.29 15.19
N ARG A 303 -6.23 10.24 14.38
CA ARG A 303 -7.05 9.94 13.18
C ARG A 303 -7.67 8.56 13.31
N LEU A 304 -8.98 8.51 13.49
CA LEU A 304 -9.70 7.28 13.81
C LEU A 304 -10.75 6.98 12.75
N GLY A 305 -10.68 5.82 12.12
CA GLY A 305 -11.71 5.25 11.26
C GLY A 305 -12.40 4.10 11.98
N GLY A 306 -13.73 4.14 12.12
CA GLY A 306 -14.49 2.96 12.54
C GLY A 306 -14.39 1.89 11.45
N GLY A 307 -15.00 2.19 10.31
CA GLY A 307 -14.87 1.38 9.10
C GLY A 307 -16.25 0.99 8.57
N GLY A 308 -16.51 -0.31 8.53
CA GLY A 308 -17.83 -0.88 8.24
C GLY A 308 -18.36 -1.65 9.44
N GLY A 309 -19.60 -1.35 9.85
CA GLY A 309 -20.27 -2.10 10.91
C GLY A 309 -20.93 -1.20 11.95
N ARG A 310 -20.79 -1.56 13.23
CA ARG A 310 -21.18 -0.69 14.36
C ARG A 310 -20.04 -0.59 15.35
N ASP A 311 -19.45 0.58 15.41
CA ASP A 311 -18.22 0.83 16.11
C ASP A 311 -18.45 1.71 17.35
N VAL A 312 -17.50 1.62 18.27
CA VAL A 312 -17.47 2.41 19.50
C VAL A 312 -16.11 3.08 19.60
N ILE A 313 -16.08 4.36 19.23
CA ILE A 313 -14.89 5.20 19.15
C ILE A 313 -14.83 6.11 20.39
N ASP A 314 -13.66 6.17 21.01
CA ASP A 314 -13.33 7.00 22.18
C ASP A 314 -12.02 7.72 21.85
N ALA A 315 -12.08 8.93 21.29
CA ALA A 315 -10.89 9.53 20.69
C ALA A 315 -9.84 9.86 21.77
N GLY A 316 -10.23 10.61 22.80
CA GLY A 316 -9.57 10.62 24.09
C GLY A 316 -9.15 12.02 24.53
N SER A 317 -7.91 12.41 24.24
CA SER A 317 -7.42 13.76 24.58
C SER A 317 -6.48 14.31 23.50
N GLY A 318 -7.01 15.23 22.71
CA GLY A 318 -6.40 15.67 21.46
C GLY A 318 -7.24 16.72 20.78
N ASN A 319 -6.89 17.05 19.54
CA ASN A 319 -7.83 17.66 18.59
C ASN A 319 -8.09 16.59 17.53
N ASP A 320 -9.01 15.69 17.84
CA ASP A 320 -9.10 14.40 17.16
C ASP A 320 -9.97 14.47 15.90
N TYR A 321 -9.71 13.55 14.97
CA TYR A 321 -10.40 13.47 13.69
C TYR A 321 -10.97 12.08 13.49
N VAL A 322 -12.29 11.96 13.56
CA VAL A 322 -13.02 10.70 13.50
C VAL A 322 -13.82 10.59 12.21
N LYS A 323 -13.63 9.49 11.47
CA LYS A 323 -14.52 9.00 10.41
C LYS A 323 -15.23 7.76 10.96
N PRO A 324 -16.51 7.84 11.37
CA PRO A 324 -17.21 6.69 11.93
C PRO A 324 -17.36 5.62 10.83
N ASP A 325 -18.18 5.96 9.82
CA ASP A 325 -18.21 5.27 8.54
C ASP A 325 -16.97 5.57 7.69
N PHE A 326 -16.24 4.54 7.27
CA PHE A 326 -15.33 4.64 6.13
C PHE A 326 -15.88 3.87 4.94
N ALA A 327 -16.13 4.56 3.83
CA ALA A 327 -16.47 3.91 2.57
C ALA A 327 -15.22 3.22 1.99
N GLU A 328 -14.98 1.97 2.41
CA GLU A 328 -13.87 1.15 1.92
C GLU A 328 -13.84 1.12 0.39
N THR A 329 -12.94 1.91 -0.19
CA THR A 329 -12.55 1.75 -1.58
C THR A 329 -11.53 0.63 -1.63
N GLU A 330 -12.01 -0.62 -1.55
CA GLU A 330 -11.22 -1.86 -1.59
C GLU A 330 -10.06 -1.75 -2.60
N SER A 331 -8.84 -1.53 -2.12
CA SER A 331 -7.63 -1.48 -2.97
C SER A 331 -6.97 -2.86 -3.09
N GLY A 332 -7.79 -3.92 -3.08
CA GLY A 332 -7.41 -5.29 -3.38
C GLY A 332 -7.89 -5.72 -4.77
N ASP A 333 -7.21 -6.72 -5.37
CA ASP A 333 -7.53 -7.25 -6.71
C ASP A 333 -8.89 -8.02 -6.79
N ASP A 334 -9.62 -8.14 -5.67
CA ASP A 334 -10.82 -8.96 -5.48
C ASP A 334 -12.14 -8.16 -5.40
N GLY A 335 -12.36 -7.18 -6.30
CA GLY A 335 -13.65 -6.48 -6.35
C GLY A 335 -14.85 -7.39 -6.69
N PRO A 336 -16.12 -6.93 -6.54
CA PRO A 336 -16.51 -5.55 -6.26
C PRO A 336 -17.46 -5.37 -5.05
N TYR A 337 -17.18 -4.35 -4.25
CA TYR A 337 -18.18 -3.63 -3.45
C TYR A 337 -18.92 -4.53 -2.46
N VAL A 338 -18.22 -4.90 -1.38
CA VAL A 338 -18.90 -5.25 -0.13
C VAL A 338 -19.74 -4.04 0.29
N ILE A 339 -21.07 -4.16 0.14
CA ILE A 339 -22.00 -3.27 0.81
C ILE A 339 -22.06 -3.77 2.25
N ASP A 340 -21.18 -3.27 3.11
CA ASP A 340 -21.49 -3.30 4.53
C ASP A 340 -22.73 -2.41 4.75
N PRO A 341 -23.81 -2.93 5.36
CA PRO A 341 -24.90 -2.09 5.80
C PRO A 341 -24.43 -1.16 6.94
N ILE A 342 -24.03 0.05 6.53
CA ILE A 342 -23.88 1.25 7.36
C ILE A 342 -24.80 1.19 8.60
N ALA A 343 -24.24 1.28 9.83
CA ALA A 343 -25.02 1.11 11.05
C ALA A 343 -24.57 2.08 12.17
N ALA A 344 -25.48 2.37 13.10
CA ALA A 344 -25.30 3.32 14.20
C ALA A 344 -23.98 3.19 14.97
N ASP A 345 -23.03 4.07 14.72
CA ASP A 345 -21.80 4.18 15.50
C ASP A 345 -22.01 4.95 16.82
N VAL A 346 -21.04 4.81 17.73
CA VAL A 346 -20.98 5.60 18.97
C VAL A 346 -19.62 6.29 19.04
N VAL A 347 -19.61 7.61 18.93
CA VAL A 347 -18.40 8.43 18.93
C VAL A 347 -18.37 9.32 20.17
N ARG A 348 -17.21 9.41 20.82
CA ARG A 348 -16.89 10.43 21.83
C ARG A 348 -15.55 11.07 21.45
N GLY A 349 -15.51 12.41 21.40
CA GLY A 349 -14.27 13.15 21.17
C GLY A 349 -13.41 13.10 22.44
N GLY A 350 -13.94 13.66 23.52
CA GLY A 350 -13.42 13.48 24.87
C GLY A 350 -12.87 14.79 25.44
N SER A 351 -11.63 15.16 25.11
CA SER A 351 -11.09 16.44 25.53
C SER A 351 -10.13 17.10 24.54
N GLY A 352 -10.65 18.07 23.81
CA GLY A 352 -9.89 19.16 23.21
C GLY A 352 -10.73 19.94 22.22
N VAL A 353 -10.56 19.69 20.92
CA VAL A 353 -11.39 20.25 19.85
C VAL A 353 -11.56 19.19 18.77
N ASP A 354 -12.62 18.41 18.89
CA ASP A 354 -12.76 17.15 18.17
C ASP A 354 -13.70 17.27 16.96
N THR A 355 -13.39 16.53 15.91
CA THR A 355 -14.05 16.63 14.59
C THR A 355 -14.57 15.28 14.14
N VAL A 356 -15.86 15.20 13.81
CA VAL A 356 -16.44 14.03 13.14
C VAL A 356 -16.71 14.36 11.68
N ASP A 357 -16.22 13.51 10.77
CA ASP A 357 -16.19 13.74 9.34
C ASP A 357 -17.00 12.70 8.54
N TYR A 358 -18.08 13.16 7.91
CA TYR A 358 -18.92 12.39 7.00
C TYR A 358 -18.68 12.74 5.51
N SER A 359 -17.69 13.56 5.16
CA SER A 359 -17.53 14.13 3.81
C SER A 359 -17.24 13.14 2.68
N ASP A 360 -16.63 11.99 2.99
CA ASP A 360 -16.38 10.92 1.99
C ASP A 360 -17.62 10.06 1.68
N ARG A 361 -18.76 10.32 2.35
CA ARG A 361 -19.97 9.48 2.30
C ARG A 361 -20.81 9.72 1.05
N GLN A 362 -20.91 8.71 0.19
CA GLN A 362 -21.47 8.84 -1.18
C GLN A 362 -22.91 8.31 -1.38
N ARG A 363 -23.73 8.19 -0.33
CA ARG A 363 -25.03 7.48 -0.44
C ARG A 363 -26.24 8.28 0.00
N ASN A 364 -26.19 8.88 1.17
CA ASN A 364 -27.29 9.59 1.80
C ASN A 364 -26.74 10.83 2.50
N SER A 365 -27.60 11.82 2.72
CA SER A 365 -27.34 12.83 3.74
C SER A 365 -27.28 12.24 5.15
N VAL A 366 -26.74 13.03 6.08
CA VAL A 366 -26.72 12.81 7.52
C VAL A 366 -27.65 13.81 8.21
N THR A 367 -28.09 13.43 9.41
CA THR A 367 -28.55 14.40 10.41
C THR A 367 -27.73 14.12 11.66
N VAL A 368 -27.17 15.14 12.29
CA VAL A 368 -26.29 14.96 13.45
C VAL A 368 -26.63 16.04 14.47
N ASP A 369 -26.67 15.65 15.74
CA ASP A 369 -26.87 16.53 16.88
C ASP A 369 -25.77 16.25 17.91
N LEU A 370 -25.14 17.30 18.43
CA LEU A 370 -24.04 17.22 19.39
C LEU A 370 -24.55 17.26 20.85
N ASP A 371 -25.79 16.82 21.12
CA ASP A 371 -26.35 16.71 22.48
C ASP A 371 -26.04 15.36 23.17
N GLY A 372 -25.51 14.38 22.44
CA GLY A 372 -25.20 13.04 22.95
C GLY A 372 -26.41 12.10 23.09
N ALA A 373 -27.56 12.44 22.51
CA ALA A 373 -28.73 11.56 22.47
C ALA A 373 -28.54 10.40 21.49
N THR A 374 -28.99 9.21 21.89
CA THR A 374 -28.87 8.01 21.06
C THR A 374 -29.89 7.99 19.92
N GLY A 375 -29.43 8.04 18.67
CA GLY A 375 -30.25 7.83 17.47
C GLY A 375 -31.14 9.02 17.09
N ASP A 376 -30.60 10.25 17.15
CA ASP A 376 -31.27 11.48 16.70
C ASP A 376 -30.89 11.89 15.26
N ASP A 377 -30.33 10.97 14.46
CA ASP A 377 -29.91 11.17 13.07
C ASP A 377 -31.06 11.20 12.04
N GLY A 378 -32.25 11.64 12.47
CA GLY A 378 -33.28 12.18 11.58
C GLY A 378 -34.05 11.20 10.69
N ARG A 379 -33.58 9.96 10.42
CA ARG A 379 -34.35 8.88 9.76
C ARG A 379 -33.68 7.50 9.87
N SER A 380 -34.50 6.43 9.81
CA SER A 380 -34.00 5.05 9.93
C SER A 380 -33.01 4.66 8.81
N GLY A 381 -31.73 4.67 9.13
CA GLY A 381 -30.61 4.20 8.32
C GLY A 381 -29.54 3.66 9.24
N GLU A 382 -28.69 4.56 9.75
CA GLU A 382 -27.63 4.23 10.69
C GLU A 382 -28.12 4.30 12.14
N GLY A 383 -28.29 5.50 12.70
CA GLY A 383 -28.65 5.76 14.10
C GLY A 383 -27.49 6.24 14.98
N ASP A 384 -26.49 6.90 14.39
CA ASP A 384 -25.26 7.34 15.07
C ASP A 384 -25.51 8.10 16.37
N THR A 385 -24.58 7.95 17.31
CA THR A 385 -24.55 8.69 18.57
C THR A 385 -23.22 9.43 18.68
N VAL A 386 -23.21 10.70 18.30
CA VAL A 386 -22.06 11.59 18.49
C VAL A 386 -22.17 12.26 19.86
N GLY A 387 -21.12 12.17 20.67
CA GLY A 387 -21.08 12.73 22.00
C GLY A 387 -21.12 14.26 22.04
N ALA A 388 -21.62 14.81 23.15
CA ALA A 388 -21.58 16.25 23.43
C ALA A 388 -20.19 16.79 23.81
N ASP A 389 -19.17 15.93 23.70
CA ASP A 389 -17.74 16.17 23.81
C ASP A 389 -17.06 16.18 22.43
N VAL A 390 -17.80 16.59 21.40
CA VAL A 390 -17.34 16.88 20.04
C VAL A 390 -17.71 18.33 19.71
N GLU A 391 -16.81 19.04 19.02
CA GLU A 391 -17.00 20.44 18.64
C GLU A 391 -17.35 20.63 17.16
N ASN A 392 -16.79 19.83 16.24
CA ASN A 392 -16.87 20.09 14.80
C ASN A 392 -17.53 18.95 14.03
N LEU A 393 -18.29 19.31 12.99
CA LEU A 393 -18.94 18.37 12.08
C LEU A 393 -18.68 18.74 10.62
N LEU A 394 -18.28 17.74 9.83
CA LEU A 394 -18.22 17.84 8.37
C LEU A 394 -19.34 16.99 7.78
N GLY A 395 -20.25 17.63 7.06
CA GLY A 395 -21.29 17.01 6.27
C GLY A 395 -20.77 16.39 4.97
N THR A 396 -21.71 15.93 4.16
CA THR A 396 -21.57 15.08 2.98
C THR A 396 -21.61 15.91 1.68
N ILE A 397 -22.11 15.30 0.60
CA ILE A 397 -22.43 15.97 -0.67
C ILE A 397 -23.96 15.97 -0.95
N TYR A 398 -24.77 15.83 0.11
CA TYR A 398 -26.22 15.81 0.09
C TYR A 398 -26.80 16.78 1.12
N GLY A 399 -28.09 17.14 0.97
CA GLY A 399 -28.80 18.02 1.91
C GLY A 399 -28.87 17.49 3.33
N ASP A 400 -27.97 18.00 4.18
CA ASP A 400 -27.68 17.54 5.53
C ASP A 400 -28.38 18.38 6.60
N ARG A 401 -28.35 17.89 7.85
CA ARG A 401 -28.81 18.65 9.01
C ARG A 401 -27.83 18.51 10.16
N LEU A 402 -27.05 19.54 10.43
CA LEU A 402 -26.04 19.56 11.48
C LEU A 402 -26.48 20.49 12.61
N THR A 403 -26.47 19.99 13.84
CA THR A 403 -26.86 20.74 15.05
C THR A 403 -25.70 20.71 16.05
N GLY A 404 -25.24 21.90 16.44
CA GLY A 404 -24.21 22.12 17.46
C GLY A 404 -24.76 21.91 18.87
N ASN A 405 -24.08 22.45 19.87
CA ASN A 405 -24.49 22.30 21.27
C ASN A 405 -24.36 23.61 22.08
N ALA A 406 -23.72 23.58 23.26
CA ALA A 406 -23.51 24.77 24.10
C ALA A 406 -22.03 25.20 24.16
N SER A 407 -21.20 24.57 23.33
CA SER A 407 -19.77 24.85 23.13
C SER A 407 -19.58 25.70 21.87
N VAL A 408 -18.32 26.00 21.51
CA VAL A 408 -18.02 26.65 20.22
C VAL A 408 -17.90 25.57 19.15
N ASN A 409 -18.76 25.61 18.13
CA ASN A 409 -18.79 24.61 17.06
C ASN A 409 -18.27 25.14 15.69
N ASP A 410 -17.65 24.28 14.88
CA ASP A 410 -17.38 24.52 13.45
C ASP A 410 -18.17 23.47 12.63
N LEU A 411 -19.29 23.88 12.05
CA LEU A 411 -20.19 23.02 11.28
C LEU A 411 -20.06 23.35 9.78
N ARG A 412 -19.83 22.33 8.94
CA ARG A 412 -19.73 22.47 7.49
C ARG A 412 -20.76 21.58 6.81
N GLY A 413 -21.69 22.16 6.04
CA GLY A 413 -22.68 21.41 5.26
C GLY A 413 -22.01 20.62 4.15
N GLY A 414 -21.24 21.32 3.30
CA GLY A 414 -20.39 20.73 2.27
C GLY A 414 -20.96 21.01 0.89
N ALA A 415 -21.62 20.02 0.28
CA ALA A 415 -22.45 20.28 -0.89
C ALA A 415 -23.83 19.70 -0.66
N GLY A 416 -24.88 20.39 -1.06
CA GLY A 416 -26.22 19.99 -0.64
C GLY A 416 -27.11 21.20 -0.47
N ASN A 417 -28.23 21.00 0.20
CA ASN A 417 -29.12 22.07 0.63
C ASN A 417 -29.31 21.83 2.12
N ASP A 418 -28.46 22.45 2.91
CA ASP A 418 -28.12 22.01 4.25
C ASP A 418 -28.82 22.84 5.32
N VAL A 419 -28.99 22.27 6.52
CA VAL A 419 -29.57 22.97 7.68
C VAL A 419 -28.56 22.94 8.82
N LEU A 420 -27.95 24.10 9.11
CA LEU A 420 -26.90 24.24 10.13
C LEU A 420 -27.46 25.04 11.30
N LEU A 421 -27.48 24.46 12.51
CA LEU A 421 -27.87 25.14 13.74
C LEU A 421 -26.67 25.19 14.69
N GLY A 422 -26.18 26.38 15.06
CA GLY A 422 -25.11 26.52 16.06
C GLY A 422 -25.59 26.20 17.48
N LEU A 423 -26.71 26.82 17.85
CA LEU A 423 -27.28 26.90 19.20
C LEU A 423 -26.56 27.93 20.09
N ASP A 424 -26.08 27.56 21.29
CA ASP A 424 -25.44 28.51 22.23
C ASP A 424 -23.91 28.41 22.07
N GLY A 425 -23.27 29.34 21.36
CA GLY A 425 -21.86 29.19 21.03
C GLY A 425 -21.34 30.37 20.23
N ALA A 426 -20.02 30.47 20.02
CA ALA A 426 -19.46 31.51 19.14
C ALA A 426 -19.02 30.84 17.83
N ASP A 427 -20.01 30.38 17.08
CA ASP A 427 -19.90 29.27 16.16
C ASP A 427 -19.45 29.69 14.76
N ARG A 428 -19.07 28.71 13.95
CA ARG A 428 -18.84 28.89 12.52
C ARG A 428 -19.70 27.91 11.75
N LEU A 429 -20.64 28.45 10.99
CA LEU A 429 -21.56 27.69 10.15
C LEU A 429 -21.22 27.97 8.69
N TRP A 430 -20.81 26.94 7.95
CA TRP A 430 -20.43 27.03 6.54
C TRP A 430 -21.40 26.18 5.71
N GLY A 431 -22.29 26.82 4.95
CA GLY A 431 -23.17 26.10 4.00
C GLY A 431 -22.37 25.53 2.82
N GLU A 432 -21.38 26.30 2.36
CA GLU A 432 -20.44 26.00 1.28
C GLU A 432 -21.06 25.94 -0.13
N ALA A 433 -21.91 24.94 -0.44
CA ALA A 433 -22.35 24.69 -1.82
C ALA A 433 -23.79 24.15 -2.02
N GLY A 434 -24.81 24.97 -1.75
CA GLY A 434 -26.08 24.91 -2.48
C GLY A 434 -27.06 26.05 -2.22
N ASP A 435 -28.20 25.75 -1.59
CA ASP A 435 -29.10 26.76 -1.01
C ASP A 435 -29.43 26.32 0.44
N ASP A 436 -28.84 26.99 1.43
CA ASP A 436 -28.70 26.48 2.82
C ASP A 436 -29.49 27.30 3.88
N ASP A 437 -29.89 26.70 5.02
CA ASP A 437 -30.56 27.39 6.16
C ASP A 437 -29.65 27.35 7.40
N LEU A 438 -28.94 28.46 7.64
CA LEU A 438 -27.96 28.62 8.72
C LEU A 438 -28.59 29.40 9.89
N SER A 439 -28.43 28.93 11.13
CA SER A 439 -29.06 29.56 12.31
C SER A 439 -28.09 29.70 13.48
N GLY A 440 -27.66 30.94 13.73
CA GLY A 440 -26.98 31.38 14.96
C GLY A 440 -28.01 31.88 15.98
N GLU A 441 -28.89 30.98 16.45
CA GLU A 441 -29.91 31.31 17.46
C GLU A 441 -29.55 30.68 18.81
N ASP A 442 -28.84 31.43 19.67
CA ASP A 442 -28.62 31.18 21.11
C ASP A 442 -29.93 30.89 21.89
N PRO A 443 -30.31 29.62 22.20
CA PRO A 443 -31.57 29.32 22.87
C PRO A 443 -31.57 29.72 24.35
N SER A 444 -30.39 29.84 24.98
CA SER A 444 -30.24 30.40 26.34
C SER A 444 -30.45 31.92 26.40
N GLY A 445 -30.32 32.60 25.26
CA GLY A 445 -30.30 34.06 25.15
C GLY A 445 -29.00 34.72 25.65
N VAL A 446 -27.94 33.95 25.88
CA VAL A 446 -26.59 34.48 26.19
C VAL A 446 -25.89 34.80 24.86
N GLN A 447 -26.19 35.98 24.31
CA GLN A 447 -25.71 36.35 22.98
C GLN A 447 -24.20 36.21 22.80
N ALA A 448 -23.82 35.30 21.92
CA ALA A 448 -22.48 35.17 21.40
C ALA A 448 -22.34 35.93 20.07
N SER A 449 -21.45 35.50 19.18
CA SER A 449 -21.13 36.23 17.94
C SER A 449 -20.69 35.24 16.88
N ASP A 450 -21.67 34.72 16.16
CA ASP A 450 -21.47 33.65 15.19
C ASP A 450 -20.88 34.15 13.88
N GLN A 451 -20.32 33.21 13.11
CA GLN A 451 -19.89 33.40 11.74
C GLN A 451 -20.72 32.47 10.85
N LEU A 452 -21.67 33.04 10.12
CA LEU A 452 -22.48 32.29 9.18
C LEU A 452 -22.05 32.66 7.76
N ASP A 453 -21.56 31.69 6.99
CA ASP A 453 -21.17 31.84 5.59
C ASP A 453 -21.95 30.86 4.71
N GLY A 454 -22.93 31.38 3.96
CA GLY A 454 -23.64 30.59 2.94
C GLY A 454 -22.71 30.09 1.82
N GLY A 455 -21.55 30.72 1.64
CA GLY A 455 -20.52 30.27 0.71
C GLY A 455 -20.50 31.06 -0.59
N SER A 456 -20.09 30.38 -1.68
CA SER A 456 -19.57 31.07 -2.88
C SER A 456 -20.55 31.19 -4.06
N GLN A 457 -21.70 30.53 -3.99
CA GLN A 457 -22.74 30.66 -5.00
C GLN A 457 -23.65 31.83 -4.66
N TYR A 458 -23.59 32.91 -5.43
CA TYR A 458 -24.50 34.06 -5.32
C TYR A 458 -25.93 33.73 -5.81
N SER A 459 -26.44 32.52 -5.52
CA SER A 459 -27.86 32.17 -5.57
C SER A 459 -28.55 32.93 -4.43
N ALA A 460 -29.79 33.39 -4.66
CA ALA A 460 -30.63 33.95 -3.61
C ALA A 460 -31.30 32.82 -2.77
N GLY A 461 -30.47 31.88 -2.32
CA GLY A 461 -30.88 30.61 -1.73
C GLY A 461 -30.57 30.52 -0.25
N ASP A 462 -29.36 30.94 0.13
CA ASP A 462 -28.85 30.82 1.50
C ASP A 462 -29.57 31.77 2.46
N LEU A 463 -30.22 31.21 3.47
CA LEU A 463 -30.93 31.90 4.53
C LEU A 463 -30.10 31.86 5.81
N CYS A 464 -29.64 33.02 6.28
CA CYS A 464 -28.97 33.14 7.58
C CYS A 464 -29.88 33.80 8.63
N ARG A 465 -30.30 33.02 9.62
CA ARG A 465 -30.99 33.51 10.83
C ARG A 465 -29.94 33.87 11.87
N ALA A 466 -29.89 35.15 12.23
CA ALA A 466 -28.80 35.69 13.02
C ALA A 466 -29.24 36.83 13.93
N PHE A 467 -28.57 36.92 15.08
CA PHE A 467 -28.63 38.03 15.99
C PHE A 467 -27.85 39.26 15.46
N PRO A 468 -28.06 40.45 16.08
CA PRO A 468 -27.38 41.67 15.67
C PRO A 468 -25.85 41.67 15.85
N THR A 469 -25.30 40.71 16.59
CA THR A 469 -23.87 40.54 16.90
C THR A 469 -23.11 39.77 15.83
N ASP A 470 -23.80 39.00 15.01
CA ASP A 470 -23.16 37.97 14.18
C ASP A 470 -22.61 38.53 12.86
N VAL A 471 -21.64 37.80 12.33
CA VAL A 471 -20.96 38.11 11.08
C VAL A 471 -21.54 37.23 9.98
N LEU A 472 -22.12 37.86 8.95
CA LEU A 472 -22.69 37.16 7.80
C LEU A 472 -21.84 37.34 6.54
N SER A 473 -21.64 36.23 5.83
CA SER A 473 -21.12 36.13 4.46
C SER A 473 -22.05 35.21 3.65
N GLY A 474 -22.05 35.33 2.32
CA GLY A 474 -22.89 34.53 1.40
C GLY A 474 -24.40 34.81 1.42
N CYS A 475 -25.00 34.90 2.61
CA CYS A 475 -26.43 34.78 2.90
C CYS A 475 -27.35 35.99 2.63
N GLU A 476 -28.65 35.67 2.45
CA GLU A 476 -29.80 36.54 2.72
C GLU A 476 -30.20 36.51 4.23
N ARG A 477 -31.01 37.48 4.67
CA ARG A 477 -31.48 37.67 6.07
C ARG A 477 -33.00 37.66 6.17
#